data_AF-A0A2A9MI02-F1
#
_entry.id   AF-A0A2A9MI02-F1
#
_cell.length_a   1.000
_cell.length_b   1.000
_cell.length_c   1.000
_cell.angle_alpha   90.00
_cell.angle_beta   90.00
_cell.angle_gamma   90.00
#
_symmetry.space_group_name_H-M   'P 1'
#
loop_
_entity.id
_entity.type
_entity.pdbx_description
1 polymer ?
#
loop_
_entity_poly.entity_id
_entity_poly.type
_entity_poly.pdbx_seq_one_letter_code
_entity_poly.pdbx_strand_id
1 'polypeptide(L)'
;MPGALERLLGPTLVGKGGRVVQTSSIDSGVVGIYFSAHWCPPCRQFTPMLARRYHELKSLNKAFEVVFISSDHDKGSFDEYFGSMPWLSLPFEDRARKASLSQIYGVSGIPTLVLVDSNGTLVDRNGRQKVFDATFAQSLPEKIDVEVRGLTLESVIDTISCDAALSDEERTVGYSTLVKVVSNILNNPGDPKYLTLKKSNASVQSKLGNRNFIKILKLAGFQETPEAYKCSEYPDTGKLKEVRDVLNSLLLSMS
;
A
#
# COMPACT_ATOMS: atom_id res chain seq x y z
N MET A 1 9.51 21.88 2.42
CA MET A 1 8.19 22.30 1.88
C MET A 1 7.18 21.21 2.21
N PRO A 2 5.91 21.55 2.53
CA PRO A 2 4.88 20.56 2.83
C PRO A 2 4.71 19.55 1.68
N GLY A 3 4.45 18.28 2.02
CA GLY A 3 4.18 17.24 1.03
C GLY A 3 2.93 17.56 0.21
N ALA A 4 2.76 16.95 -0.97
CA ALA A 4 1.64 17.29 -1.85
C ALA A 4 0.26 16.96 -1.23
N LEU A 5 0.12 15.79 -0.57
CA LEU A 5 -1.07 15.46 0.23
C LEU A 5 -1.29 16.42 1.38
N GLU A 6 -0.23 16.92 2.02
CA GLU A 6 -0.32 17.89 3.11
C GLU A 6 -0.88 19.24 2.63
N ARG A 7 -0.49 19.68 1.43
CA ARG A 7 -1.08 20.88 0.81
C ARG A 7 -2.58 20.69 0.55
N LEU A 8 -2.98 19.50 0.13
CA LEU A 8 -4.36 19.16 -0.17
C LEU A 8 -5.22 19.01 1.09
N LEU A 9 -4.76 18.22 2.06
CA LEU A 9 -5.53 17.78 3.24
C LEU A 9 -5.21 18.52 4.54
N GLY A 10 -4.18 19.36 4.53
CA GLY A 10 -3.69 20.06 5.71
C GLY A 10 -2.56 19.30 6.42
N PRO A 11 -1.92 19.93 7.42
CA PRO A 11 -0.80 19.33 8.14
C PRO A 11 -1.20 18.11 8.95
N THR A 12 -2.44 18.08 9.44
CA THR A 12 -2.94 17.05 10.35
C THR A 12 -4.33 16.57 9.99
N LEU A 13 -4.57 15.28 10.22
CA LEU A 13 -5.85 14.61 10.18
C LEU A 13 -6.27 14.12 11.56
N VAL A 14 -7.53 13.72 11.68
CA VAL A 14 -8.10 13.11 12.88
C VAL A 14 -8.24 11.61 12.66
N GLY A 15 -7.66 10.82 13.54
CA GLY A 15 -7.85 9.38 13.64
C GLY A 15 -8.83 9.00 14.74
N LYS A 16 -8.98 7.70 14.98
CA LYS A 16 -9.82 7.14 16.05
C LYS A 16 -9.52 7.78 17.42
N GLY A 17 -10.59 8.00 18.19
CA GLY A 17 -10.50 8.59 19.52
C GLY A 17 -10.00 10.04 19.54
N GLY A 18 -10.06 10.76 18.42
CA GLY A 18 -9.56 12.13 18.31
C GLY A 18 -8.05 12.24 18.17
N ARG A 19 -7.34 11.12 17.93
CA ARG A 19 -5.87 11.13 17.75
C ARG A 19 -5.49 12.01 16.56
N VAL A 20 -4.60 12.97 16.79
CA VAL A 20 -4.01 13.77 15.71
C VAL A 20 -3.00 12.93 14.95
N VAL A 21 -3.13 12.88 13.62
CA VAL A 21 -2.23 12.15 12.71
C VAL A 21 -1.59 13.15 11.75
N GLN A 22 -0.27 13.11 11.60
CA GLN A 22 0.42 13.96 10.63
C GLN A 22 0.09 13.47 9.22
N THR A 23 -0.33 14.37 8.32
CA THR A 23 -0.66 13.97 6.94
C THR A 23 0.57 13.42 6.21
N SER A 24 1.76 13.88 6.57
CA SER A 24 3.04 13.39 6.05
C SER A 24 3.35 11.94 6.44
N SER A 25 2.71 11.39 7.48
CA SER A 25 2.89 9.98 7.87
C SER A 25 1.96 9.03 7.11
N ILE A 26 1.12 9.52 6.20
CA ILE A 26 0.25 8.66 5.38
C ILE A 26 1.12 7.95 4.34
N ASP A 27 1.40 6.69 4.62
CA ASP A 27 2.11 5.79 3.72
C ASP A 27 1.09 4.97 2.90
N SER A 28 0.50 5.63 1.89
CA SER A 28 -0.48 5.02 0.99
C SER A 28 -0.26 5.51 -0.44
N GLY A 29 -0.34 4.58 -1.38
CA GLY A 29 -0.22 4.86 -2.81
C GLY A 29 -1.48 5.50 -3.36
N VAL A 30 -2.65 5.14 -2.81
CA VAL A 30 -3.95 5.71 -3.16
C VAL A 30 -4.69 6.14 -1.89
N VAL A 31 -5.30 7.31 -1.92
CA VAL A 31 -6.15 7.86 -0.86
C VAL A 31 -7.55 8.10 -1.40
N GLY A 32 -8.55 7.55 -0.73
CA GLY A 32 -9.96 7.81 -0.99
C GLY A 32 -10.46 9.03 -0.22
N ILE A 33 -10.78 10.12 -0.92
CA ILE A 33 -11.40 11.31 -0.36
C ILE A 33 -12.92 11.08 -0.30
N TYR A 34 -13.44 10.82 0.89
CA TYR A 34 -14.80 10.35 1.09
C TYR A 34 -15.71 11.48 1.62
N PHE A 35 -16.55 12.04 0.76
CA PHE A 35 -17.54 13.05 1.12
C PHE A 35 -18.83 12.38 1.56
N SER A 36 -19.23 12.62 2.82
CA SER A 36 -20.41 11.97 3.42
C SER A 36 -20.97 12.76 4.59
N ALA A 37 -22.11 12.34 5.13
CA ALA A 37 -22.69 12.88 6.35
C ALA A 37 -23.65 11.88 7.01
N HIS A 38 -23.80 12.00 8.33
CA HIS A 38 -24.65 11.13 9.15
C HIS A 38 -26.12 11.26 8.75
N TRP A 39 -26.59 12.48 8.53
CA TRP A 39 -27.99 12.76 8.19
C TRP A 39 -28.43 12.17 6.84
N CYS A 40 -27.49 11.82 5.96
CA CYS A 40 -27.78 11.39 4.59
C CYS A 40 -28.04 9.86 4.50
N PRO A 41 -29.26 9.41 4.12
CA PRO A 41 -29.58 7.98 4.06
C PRO A 41 -28.69 7.14 3.12
N PRO A 42 -28.41 7.53 1.85
CA PRO A 42 -27.52 6.75 0.99
C PRO A 42 -26.07 6.73 1.50
N CYS A 43 -25.66 7.72 2.29
CA CYS A 43 -24.35 7.71 2.96
C CYS A 43 -24.28 6.60 3.99
N ARG A 44 -25.28 6.50 4.88
CA ARG A 44 -25.35 5.44 5.90
C ARG A 44 -25.40 4.03 5.31
N GLN A 45 -25.92 3.86 4.11
CA GLN A 45 -25.88 2.58 3.38
C GLN A 45 -24.50 2.28 2.78
N PHE A 46 -23.80 3.29 2.28
CA PHE A 46 -22.52 3.11 1.61
C PHE A 46 -21.34 2.93 2.57
N THR A 47 -21.31 3.64 3.69
CA THR A 47 -20.23 3.56 4.70
C THR A 47 -19.88 2.14 5.13
N PRO A 48 -20.84 1.25 5.51
CA PRO A 48 -20.49 -0.10 5.92
C PRO A 48 -19.89 -0.93 4.76
N MET A 49 -20.28 -0.66 3.52
CA MET A 49 -19.70 -1.33 2.35
C MET A 49 -18.25 -0.88 2.11
N LEU A 50 -18.01 0.43 2.19
CA LEU A 50 -16.66 0.98 2.10
C LEU A 50 -15.78 0.50 3.27
N ALA A 51 -16.32 0.39 4.49
CA ALA A 51 -15.60 -0.16 5.65
C ALA A 51 -15.21 -1.63 5.43
N ARG A 52 -16.12 -2.47 4.92
CA ARG A 52 -15.82 -3.86 4.57
C ARG A 52 -14.68 -3.94 3.53
N ARG A 53 -14.79 -3.18 2.45
CA ARG A 53 -13.76 -3.15 1.40
C ARG A 53 -12.43 -2.59 1.93
N TYR A 54 -12.46 -1.59 2.79
CA TYR A 54 -11.27 -1.05 3.44
C TYR A 54 -10.53 -2.13 4.23
N HIS A 55 -11.24 -2.92 5.05
CA HIS A 55 -10.63 -4.02 5.80
C HIS A 55 -10.04 -5.10 4.89
N GLU A 56 -10.74 -5.46 3.81
CA GLU A 56 -10.23 -6.36 2.78
C GLU A 56 -8.91 -5.83 2.18
N LEU A 57 -8.89 -4.56 1.75
CA LEU A 57 -7.70 -3.92 1.19
C LEU A 57 -6.53 -3.87 2.19
N LYS A 58 -6.81 -3.58 3.47
CA LYS A 58 -5.78 -3.62 4.51
C LYS A 58 -5.27 -5.05 4.75
N SER A 59 -6.12 -6.07 4.70
CA SER A 59 -5.70 -7.48 4.82
C SER A 59 -4.87 -7.96 3.63
N LEU A 60 -5.13 -7.43 2.43
CA LEU A 60 -4.34 -7.64 1.23
C LEU A 60 -3.10 -6.72 1.17
N ASN A 61 -2.83 -5.97 2.23
CA ASN A 61 -1.74 -4.98 2.33
C ASN A 61 -1.68 -4.00 1.14
N LYS A 62 -2.84 -3.61 0.61
CA LYS A 62 -2.91 -2.57 -0.41
C LYS A 62 -2.56 -1.22 0.19
N ALA A 63 -1.86 -0.39 -0.58
CA ALA A 63 -1.43 0.94 -0.20
C ALA A 63 -2.63 1.92 -0.28
N PHE A 64 -3.68 1.65 0.48
CA PHE A 64 -4.95 2.38 0.43
C PHE A 64 -5.29 2.99 1.78
N GLU A 65 -5.70 4.25 1.79
CA GLU A 65 -6.25 4.94 2.95
C GLU A 65 -7.52 5.70 2.58
N VAL A 66 -8.36 6.03 3.57
CA VAL A 66 -9.55 6.87 3.35
C VAL A 66 -9.47 8.09 4.27
N VAL A 67 -9.85 9.25 3.73
CA VAL A 67 -9.99 10.49 4.50
C VAL A 67 -11.44 10.97 4.37
N PHE A 68 -12.17 10.87 5.48
CA PHE A 68 -13.54 11.32 5.59
C PHE A 68 -13.62 12.85 5.61
N ILE A 69 -14.40 13.39 4.67
CA ILE A 69 -14.73 14.81 4.53
C ILE A 69 -16.21 14.99 4.89
N SER A 70 -16.45 15.38 6.14
CA SER A 70 -17.81 15.48 6.67
C SER A 70 -18.59 16.65 6.06
N SER A 71 -19.86 16.39 5.75
CA SER A 71 -20.89 17.38 5.48
C SER A 71 -21.93 17.45 6.60
N ASP A 72 -21.60 16.94 7.79
CA ASP A 72 -22.40 17.11 9.00
C ASP A 72 -22.46 18.57 9.40
N HIS A 73 -23.59 18.94 10.04
CA HIS A 73 -23.89 20.30 10.45
C HIS A 73 -23.29 20.66 11.81
N ASP A 74 -23.08 19.66 12.66
CA ASP A 74 -22.58 19.83 14.01
C ASP A 74 -21.54 18.76 14.38
N LYS A 75 -20.76 19.06 15.41
CA LYS A 75 -19.65 18.22 15.87
C LYS A 75 -20.12 16.90 16.47
N GLY A 76 -21.28 16.85 17.11
CA GLY A 76 -21.83 15.65 17.71
C GLY A 76 -22.20 14.60 16.67
N SER A 77 -22.94 15.01 15.64
CA SER A 77 -23.28 14.18 14.48
C SER A 77 -22.02 13.67 13.76
N PHE A 78 -21.01 14.54 13.60
CA PHE A 78 -19.72 14.16 13.07
C PHE A 78 -19.04 13.07 13.90
N ASP A 79 -18.94 13.25 15.22
CA ASP A 79 -18.25 12.34 16.12
C ASP A 79 -18.91 10.97 16.18
N GLU A 80 -20.24 10.93 16.26
CA GLU A 80 -21.02 9.70 16.24
C GLU A 80 -20.75 8.90 14.96
N TYR A 81 -20.85 9.57 13.81
CA TYR A 81 -20.72 8.89 12.52
C TYR A 81 -19.29 8.50 12.21
N PHE A 82 -18.32 9.38 12.41
CA PHE A 82 -16.89 9.07 12.26
C PHE A 82 -16.44 7.98 13.25
N GLY A 83 -17.06 7.94 14.44
CA GLY A 83 -16.86 6.89 15.44
C GLY A 83 -17.05 5.47 14.90
N SER A 84 -17.87 5.28 13.87
CA SER A 84 -18.08 3.99 13.19
C SER A 84 -17.05 3.64 12.10
N MET A 85 -16.23 4.61 11.65
CA MET A 85 -15.39 4.45 10.45
C MET A 85 -13.94 4.05 10.74
N PRO A 86 -13.32 3.06 10.06
CA PRO A 86 -12.00 2.54 10.41
C PRO A 86 -10.81 3.40 9.96
N TRP A 87 -11.05 4.59 9.40
CA TRP A 87 -10.05 5.42 8.69
C TRP A 87 -9.90 6.82 9.31
N LEU A 88 -9.25 7.73 8.59
CA LEU A 88 -8.95 9.10 9.03
C LEU A 88 -10.04 10.09 8.59
N SER A 89 -10.05 11.28 9.16
CA SER A 89 -10.94 12.37 8.77
C SER A 89 -10.21 13.70 8.74
N LEU A 90 -10.67 14.60 7.87
CA LEU A 90 -10.33 16.01 7.98
C LEU A 90 -10.90 16.55 9.31
N PRO A 91 -10.17 17.42 10.06
CA PRO A 91 -10.73 18.07 11.23
C PRO A 91 -12.08 18.73 10.92
N PHE A 92 -13.10 18.46 11.73
CA PHE A 92 -14.46 18.98 11.50
C PHE A 92 -14.48 20.51 11.35
N GLU A 93 -13.64 21.21 12.11
CA GLU A 93 -13.51 22.67 12.10
C GLU A 93 -12.88 23.22 10.81
N ASP A 94 -12.17 22.41 10.01
CA ASP A 94 -11.54 22.84 8.75
C ASP A 94 -12.56 22.89 7.60
N ARG A 95 -13.61 23.71 7.79
CA ARG A 95 -14.71 23.91 6.84
C ARG A 95 -14.24 24.56 5.55
N ALA A 96 -13.22 25.42 5.62
CA ALA A 96 -12.63 26.06 4.45
C ALA A 96 -11.97 25.04 3.52
N ARG A 97 -11.18 24.11 4.06
CA ARG A 97 -10.57 23.04 3.25
C ARG A 97 -11.61 22.06 2.75
N LYS A 98 -12.63 21.72 3.55
CA LYS A 98 -13.77 20.94 3.07
C LYS A 98 -14.40 21.58 1.82
N ALA A 99 -14.65 22.89 1.84
CA ALA A 99 -15.22 23.61 0.71
C ALA A 99 -14.30 23.59 -0.51
N SER A 100 -13.00 23.82 -0.31
CA SER A 100 -11.98 23.73 -1.37
C SER A 100 -11.93 22.34 -2.01
N LEU A 101 -11.92 21.27 -1.21
CA LEU A 101 -11.94 19.89 -1.71
C LEU A 101 -13.22 19.58 -2.50
N SER A 102 -14.38 20.04 -2.03
CA SER A 102 -15.65 19.90 -2.78
C SER A 102 -15.57 20.60 -4.14
N GLN A 103 -14.96 21.78 -4.22
CA GLN A 103 -14.79 22.53 -5.47
C GLN A 103 -13.79 21.85 -6.41
N ILE A 104 -12.59 21.49 -5.93
CA ILE A 104 -11.52 20.84 -6.70
C ILE A 104 -12.05 19.58 -7.39
N TYR A 105 -12.84 18.78 -6.66
CA TYR A 105 -13.36 17.52 -7.17
C TYR A 105 -14.77 17.59 -7.76
N GLY A 106 -15.39 18.77 -7.80
CA GLY A 106 -16.72 18.96 -8.40
C GLY A 106 -17.82 18.17 -7.68
N VAL A 107 -17.76 18.09 -6.35
CA VAL A 107 -18.71 17.32 -5.54
C VAL A 107 -20.03 18.07 -5.42
N SER A 108 -21.05 17.61 -6.15
CA SER A 108 -22.41 18.15 -6.13
C SER A 108 -23.38 17.34 -5.27
N GLY A 109 -22.98 16.17 -4.80
CA GLY A 109 -23.79 15.28 -3.98
C GLY A 109 -22.97 14.29 -3.16
N ILE A 110 -23.62 13.68 -2.17
CA ILE A 110 -23.04 12.67 -1.29
C ILE A 110 -23.91 11.40 -1.28
N PRO A 111 -23.33 10.20 -1.09
CA PRO A 111 -21.90 9.93 -0.87
C PRO A 111 -21.09 10.03 -2.17
N THR A 112 -19.93 10.67 -2.10
CA THR A 112 -18.93 10.71 -3.18
C THR A 112 -17.60 10.22 -2.66
N LEU A 113 -16.91 9.36 -3.42
CA LEU A 113 -15.57 8.87 -3.11
C LEU A 113 -14.67 9.11 -4.31
N VAL A 114 -13.65 9.94 -4.13
CA VAL A 114 -12.65 10.28 -5.14
C VAL A 114 -11.33 9.63 -4.78
N LEU A 115 -10.68 8.97 -5.73
CA LEU A 115 -9.38 8.34 -5.54
C LEU A 115 -8.29 9.29 -6.03
N VAL A 116 -7.29 9.54 -5.18
CA VAL A 116 -6.09 10.30 -5.52
C VAL A 116 -4.84 9.51 -5.20
N ASP A 117 -3.73 9.81 -5.87
CA ASP A 117 -2.43 9.21 -5.54
C ASP A 117 -1.77 9.90 -4.34
N SER A 118 -0.59 9.41 -3.94
CA SER A 118 0.23 10.00 -2.87
C SER A 118 0.68 11.46 -3.13
N ASN A 119 0.51 11.97 -4.35
CA ASN A 119 0.78 13.35 -4.73
C ASN A 119 -0.49 14.22 -4.74
N GLY A 120 -1.66 13.65 -4.40
CA GLY A 120 -2.95 14.33 -4.51
C GLY A 120 -3.48 14.45 -5.94
N THR A 121 -2.85 13.79 -6.91
CA THR A 121 -3.30 13.73 -8.30
C THR A 121 -4.52 12.84 -8.40
N LEU A 122 -5.52 13.26 -9.16
CA LEU A 122 -6.72 12.47 -9.40
C LEU A 122 -6.41 11.15 -10.12
N VAL A 123 -6.80 10.04 -9.51
CA VAL A 123 -6.74 8.69 -10.10
C VAL A 123 -8.10 8.32 -10.69
N ASP A 124 -9.18 8.46 -9.92
CA ASP A 124 -10.54 8.15 -10.38
C ASP A 124 -11.57 8.99 -9.62
N ARG A 125 -12.54 9.57 -10.33
CA ARG A 125 -13.66 10.31 -9.72
C ARG A 125 -14.80 9.39 -9.26
N ASN A 126 -14.84 8.16 -9.77
CA ASN A 126 -15.91 7.18 -9.59
C ASN A 126 -15.53 6.09 -8.56
N GLY A 127 -14.75 6.47 -7.54
CA GLY A 127 -14.32 5.55 -6.49
C GLY A 127 -15.50 4.88 -5.78
N ARG A 128 -16.66 5.56 -5.69
CA ARG A 128 -17.88 4.98 -5.12
C ARG A 128 -18.31 3.72 -5.89
N GLN A 129 -18.33 3.76 -7.21
CA GLN A 129 -18.68 2.60 -8.04
C GLN A 129 -17.64 1.48 -7.90
N LYS A 130 -16.35 1.82 -7.84
CA LYS A 130 -15.25 0.86 -7.68
C LYS A 130 -15.37 0.02 -6.41
N VAL A 131 -15.91 0.57 -5.31
CA VAL A 131 -16.11 -0.19 -4.06
C VAL A 131 -17.01 -1.42 -4.25
N PHE A 132 -17.93 -1.38 -5.23
CA PHE A 132 -18.81 -2.51 -5.55
C PHE A 132 -18.18 -3.50 -6.54
N ASP A 133 -17.09 -3.13 -7.20
CA ASP A 133 -16.37 -3.96 -8.15
C ASP A 133 -15.46 -4.94 -7.40
N ALA A 134 -15.58 -6.23 -7.67
CA ALA A 134 -14.73 -7.27 -7.08
C ALA A 134 -13.25 -7.10 -7.50
N THR A 135 -12.99 -6.43 -8.63
CA THR A 135 -11.65 -6.23 -9.18
C THR A 135 -10.90 -5.02 -8.60
N PHE A 136 -11.56 -4.25 -7.72
CA PHE A 136 -10.98 -3.01 -7.20
C PHE A 136 -9.68 -3.25 -6.43
N ALA A 137 -9.59 -4.33 -5.66
CA ALA A 137 -8.36 -4.65 -4.93
C ALA A 137 -7.17 -4.88 -5.87
N GLN A 138 -7.39 -5.55 -7.00
CA GLN A 138 -6.36 -5.81 -8.00
C GLN A 138 -5.90 -4.52 -8.70
N SER A 139 -6.78 -3.51 -8.80
CA SER A 139 -6.42 -2.21 -9.38
C SER A 139 -5.54 -1.33 -8.49
N LEU A 140 -5.41 -1.66 -7.20
CA LEU A 140 -4.65 -0.85 -6.25
C LEU A 140 -3.22 -1.36 -6.06
N PRO A 141 -2.25 -0.44 -5.90
CA PRO A 141 -0.86 -0.81 -5.65
C PRO A 141 -0.72 -1.50 -4.29
N GLU A 142 0.21 -2.46 -4.21
CA GLU A 142 0.69 -3.03 -2.95
C GLU A 142 1.39 -1.96 -2.10
N LYS A 143 1.30 -2.05 -0.77
CA LYS A 143 2.08 -1.20 0.11
C LYS A 143 3.56 -1.60 0.03
N ILE A 144 4.38 -0.70 -0.49
CA ILE A 144 5.82 -0.89 -0.60
C ILE A 144 6.43 -0.72 0.79
N ASP A 145 7.27 -1.66 1.21
CA ASP A 145 8.01 -1.57 2.47
C ASP A 145 8.88 -0.29 2.47
N VAL A 146 8.85 0.47 3.57
CA VAL A 146 9.59 1.72 3.73
C VAL A 146 11.08 1.54 3.46
N GLU A 147 11.65 0.37 3.78
CA GLU A 147 13.06 0.08 3.53
C GLU A 147 13.44 0.01 2.04
N VAL A 148 12.49 -0.26 1.17
CA VAL A 148 12.71 -0.31 -0.29
C VAL A 148 12.00 0.83 -1.04
N ARG A 149 11.41 1.77 -0.31
CA ARG A 149 10.74 2.92 -0.91
C ARG A 149 11.77 3.78 -1.66
N GLY A 150 11.53 3.98 -2.95
CA GLY A 150 12.42 4.75 -3.83
C GLY A 150 13.66 3.99 -4.31
N LEU A 151 13.81 2.72 -3.94
CA LEU A 151 14.84 1.86 -4.51
C LEU A 151 14.33 1.21 -5.82
N THR A 152 15.23 1.02 -6.78
CA THR A 152 15.00 0.19 -7.96
C THR A 152 15.75 -1.13 -7.82
N LEU A 153 15.36 -2.15 -8.60
CA LEU A 153 16.03 -3.44 -8.59
C LEU A 153 17.51 -3.29 -8.98
N GLU A 154 17.80 -2.45 -9.97
CA GLU A 154 19.16 -2.13 -10.44
C GLU A 154 19.99 -1.50 -9.32
N SER A 155 19.45 -0.50 -8.61
CA SER A 155 20.19 0.16 -7.52
C SER A 155 20.57 -0.80 -6.39
N VAL A 156 19.74 -1.80 -6.11
CA VAL A 156 20.01 -2.82 -5.10
C VAL A 156 21.05 -3.82 -5.61
N ILE A 157 20.96 -4.23 -6.88
CA ILE A 157 21.95 -5.09 -7.52
C ILE A 157 23.33 -4.42 -7.54
N ASP A 158 23.42 -3.16 -7.92
CA ASP A 158 24.68 -2.40 -7.90
C ASP A 158 25.29 -2.36 -6.50
N THR A 159 24.42 -2.20 -5.47
CA THR A 159 24.86 -2.25 -4.07
C THR A 159 25.44 -3.62 -3.71
N ILE A 160 24.85 -4.73 -4.17
CA ILE A 160 25.35 -6.09 -3.91
C ILE A 160 26.66 -6.34 -4.66
N SER A 161 26.74 -5.92 -5.92
CA SER A 161 27.93 -6.07 -6.77
C SER A 161 29.13 -5.31 -6.21
N CYS A 162 28.90 -4.14 -5.60
CA CYS A 162 29.92 -3.34 -4.94
C CYS A 162 30.22 -3.76 -3.49
N ASP A 163 29.49 -4.73 -2.92
CA ASP A 163 29.70 -5.19 -1.55
C ASP A 163 30.94 -6.10 -1.47
N ALA A 164 32.07 -5.54 -1.09
CA ALA A 164 33.34 -6.26 -0.95
C ALA A 164 33.33 -7.31 0.17
N ALA A 165 32.32 -7.29 1.07
CA ALA A 165 32.16 -8.30 2.10
C ALA A 165 31.41 -9.55 1.61
N LEU A 166 30.88 -9.53 0.38
CA LEU A 166 30.17 -10.67 -0.24
C LEU A 166 31.05 -11.33 -1.30
N SER A 167 31.32 -12.63 -1.15
CA SER A 167 32.02 -13.40 -2.18
C SER A 167 31.15 -13.63 -3.42
N ASP A 168 31.78 -13.96 -4.55
CA ASP A 168 31.04 -14.28 -5.77
C ASP A 168 30.21 -15.57 -5.63
N GLU A 169 30.69 -16.54 -4.85
CA GLU A 169 29.91 -17.71 -4.48
C GLU A 169 28.69 -17.33 -3.63
N GLU A 170 28.83 -16.45 -2.64
CA GLU A 170 27.71 -15.99 -1.82
C GLU A 170 26.67 -15.23 -2.64
N ARG A 171 27.12 -14.37 -3.58
CA ARG A 171 26.27 -13.69 -4.56
C ARG A 171 25.49 -14.68 -5.43
N THR A 172 26.19 -15.66 -5.99
CA THR A 172 25.60 -16.71 -6.83
C THR A 172 24.57 -17.54 -6.06
N VAL A 173 24.90 -17.92 -4.82
CA VAL A 173 23.99 -18.67 -3.93
C VAL A 173 22.77 -17.83 -3.57
N GLY A 174 22.94 -16.55 -3.26
CA GLY A 174 21.85 -15.62 -2.97
C GLY A 174 20.91 -15.45 -4.15
N TYR A 175 21.44 -15.07 -5.32
CA TYR A 175 20.65 -14.86 -6.55
C TYR A 175 19.94 -16.15 -6.99
N SER A 176 20.61 -17.29 -7.02
CA SER A 176 19.98 -18.57 -7.40
C SER A 176 18.89 -18.99 -6.40
N THR A 177 19.03 -18.65 -5.12
CA THR A 177 17.99 -18.90 -4.11
C THR A 177 16.77 -18.02 -4.34
N LEU A 178 16.97 -16.71 -4.62
CA LEU A 178 15.89 -15.79 -4.96
C LEU A 178 15.15 -16.21 -6.23
N VAL A 179 15.88 -16.62 -7.29
CA VAL A 179 15.29 -17.18 -8.52
C VAL A 179 14.41 -18.39 -8.20
N LYS A 180 14.85 -19.31 -7.34
CA LYS A 180 14.05 -20.48 -6.93
C LYS A 180 12.78 -20.08 -6.19
N VAL A 181 12.87 -19.14 -5.25
CA VAL A 181 11.71 -18.64 -4.48
C VAL A 181 10.67 -18.06 -5.45
N VAL A 182 11.10 -17.15 -6.32
CA VAL A 182 10.22 -16.48 -7.29
C VAL A 182 9.65 -17.47 -8.31
N SER A 183 10.47 -18.40 -8.82
CA SER A 183 10.04 -19.40 -9.79
C SER A 183 9.01 -20.37 -9.20
N ASN A 184 9.15 -20.76 -7.94
CA ASN A 184 8.18 -21.63 -7.27
C ASN A 184 6.79 -20.98 -7.21
N ILE A 185 6.73 -19.66 -6.95
CA ILE A 185 5.47 -18.90 -6.95
C ILE A 185 4.90 -18.80 -8.36
N LEU A 186 5.74 -18.45 -9.35
CA LEU A 186 5.30 -18.33 -10.76
C LEU A 186 4.78 -19.65 -11.34
N ASN A 187 5.36 -20.79 -10.92
CA ASN A 187 4.95 -22.12 -11.37
C ASN A 187 3.74 -22.66 -10.61
N ASN A 188 3.45 -22.12 -9.41
CA ASN A 188 2.35 -22.55 -8.55
C ASN A 188 1.61 -21.32 -7.99
N PRO A 189 0.97 -20.51 -8.86
CA PRO A 189 0.38 -19.24 -8.45
C PRO A 189 -0.74 -19.46 -7.43
N GLY A 190 -0.66 -18.75 -6.31
CA GLY A 190 -1.66 -18.81 -5.24
C GLY A 190 -1.54 -19.99 -4.27
N ASP A 191 -0.57 -20.90 -4.44
CA ASP A 191 -0.33 -21.97 -3.45
C ASP A 191 0.30 -21.39 -2.17
N PRO A 192 -0.40 -21.45 -1.01
CA PRO A 192 0.05 -20.84 0.24
C PRO A 192 1.43 -21.34 0.71
N LYS A 193 1.83 -22.54 0.29
CA LYS A 193 3.14 -23.13 0.62
C LYS A 193 4.30 -22.28 0.11
N TYR A 194 4.18 -21.70 -1.09
CA TYR A 194 5.26 -20.94 -1.72
C TYR A 194 5.20 -19.44 -1.43
N LEU A 195 4.09 -18.95 -0.86
CA LEU A 195 3.90 -17.55 -0.50
C LEU A 195 4.55 -17.17 0.83
N THR A 196 5.02 -18.14 1.63
CA THR A 196 5.62 -17.88 2.94
C THR A 196 7.05 -18.41 3.05
N LEU A 197 7.99 -17.52 3.33
CA LEU A 197 9.39 -17.83 3.60
C LEU A 197 9.71 -17.62 5.09
N LYS A 198 9.74 -18.70 5.87
CA LYS A 198 10.01 -18.62 7.32
C LYS A 198 11.45 -18.18 7.60
N LYS A 199 11.62 -17.17 8.47
CA LYS A 199 12.96 -16.70 8.89
C LYS A 199 13.74 -17.73 9.70
N SER A 200 13.06 -18.70 10.31
CA SER A 200 13.68 -19.83 11.01
C SER A 200 14.22 -20.91 10.08
N ASN A 201 13.95 -20.83 8.77
CA ASN A 201 14.45 -21.82 7.82
C ASN A 201 15.97 -21.65 7.62
N ALA A 202 16.74 -22.72 7.82
CA ALA A 202 18.20 -22.68 7.74
C ALA A 202 18.73 -22.22 6.37
N SER A 203 18.06 -22.57 5.26
CA SER A 203 18.43 -22.06 3.93
C SER A 203 18.18 -20.57 3.78
N VAL A 204 17.15 -20.02 4.41
CA VAL A 204 16.88 -18.57 4.40
C VAL A 204 17.96 -17.84 5.18
N GLN A 205 18.31 -18.32 6.37
CA GLN A 205 19.34 -17.71 7.21
C GLN A 205 20.72 -17.74 6.56
N SER A 206 21.11 -18.90 6.02
CA SER A 206 22.45 -19.07 5.42
C SER A 206 22.60 -18.42 4.05
N LYS A 207 21.55 -18.39 3.21
CA LYS A 207 21.67 -17.96 1.80
C LYS A 207 21.14 -16.55 1.54
N LEU A 208 20.26 -16.04 2.41
CA LEU A 208 19.64 -14.72 2.28
C LEU A 208 19.93 -13.84 3.50
N GLY A 209 21.01 -14.14 4.24
CA GLY A 209 21.40 -13.40 5.44
C GLY A 209 21.82 -11.95 5.17
N ASN A 210 22.27 -11.63 3.94
CA ASN A 210 22.55 -10.26 3.56
C ASN A 210 21.24 -9.47 3.35
N ARG A 211 21.11 -8.33 4.04
CA ARG A 211 19.95 -7.43 3.97
C ARG A 211 19.57 -7.01 2.55
N ASN A 212 20.52 -6.94 1.61
CA ASN A 212 20.24 -6.51 0.24
C ASN A 212 19.51 -7.60 -0.56
N PHE A 213 19.71 -8.89 -0.27
CA PHE A 213 18.86 -9.95 -0.83
C PHE A 213 17.42 -9.85 -0.32
N ILE A 214 17.24 -9.48 0.95
CA ILE A 214 15.92 -9.22 1.53
C ILE A 214 15.24 -8.02 0.85
N LYS A 215 15.99 -6.96 0.52
CA LYS A 215 15.46 -5.85 -0.29
C LYS A 215 14.98 -6.31 -1.67
N ILE A 216 15.65 -7.26 -2.33
CA ILE A 216 15.16 -7.83 -3.59
C ILE A 216 13.83 -8.58 -3.37
N LEU A 217 13.69 -9.37 -2.29
CA LEU A 217 12.40 -9.99 -1.96
C LEU A 217 11.30 -8.94 -1.75
N LYS A 218 11.59 -7.88 -0.99
CA LYS A 218 10.65 -6.79 -0.75
C LYS A 218 10.25 -6.08 -2.04
N LEU A 219 11.21 -5.81 -2.92
CA LEU A 219 10.96 -5.31 -4.27
C LEU A 219 10.13 -6.30 -5.11
N ALA A 220 10.30 -7.61 -4.94
CA ALA A 220 9.46 -8.63 -5.57
C ALA A 220 8.03 -8.74 -4.99
N GLY A 221 7.68 -7.93 -3.97
CA GLY A 221 6.35 -7.90 -3.36
C GLY A 221 6.21 -8.71 -2.07
N PHE A 222 7.32 -9.16 -1.47
CA PHE A 222 7.29 -9.76 -0.15
C PHE A 222 7.22 -8.70 0.95
N GLN A 223 6.57 -9.05 2.04
CA GLN A 223 6.48 -8.24 3.26
C GLN A 223 7.12 -8.97 4.41
N GLU A 224 7.80 -8.23 5.25
CA GLU A 224 8.44 -8.77 6.44
C GLU A 224 7.48 -8.77 7.64
N THR A 225 7.31 -9.94 8.25
CA THR A 225 6.72 -10.10 9.58
C THR A 225 7.83 -10.49 10.57
N PRO A 226 7.56 -10.51 11.89
CA PRO A 226 8.58 -10.96 12.85
C PRO A 226 9.09 -12.39 12.55
N GLU A 227 8.23 -13.27 12.01
CA GLU A 227 8.51 -14.69 11.81
C GLU A 227 8.83 -15.10 10.36
N ALA A 228 8.43 -14.31 9.37
CA ALA A 228 8.52 -14.72 7.96
C ALA A 228 8.59 -13.53 6.98
N TYR A 229 8.95 -13.83 5.74
CA TYR A 229 8.65 -12.98 4.59
C TYR A 229 7.45 -13.57 3.84
N LYS A 230 6.42 -12.77 3.59
CA LYS A 230 5.15 -13.21 3.00
C LYS A 230 4.87 -12.48 1.70
N CYS A 231 4.56 -13.23 0.64
CA CYS A 231 4.04 -12.70 -0.62
C CYS A 231 2.51 -12.66 -0.57
N SER A 232 1.89 -11.77 -1.35
CA SER A 232 0.43 -11.67 -1.48
C SER A 232 -0.18 -12.99 -1.97
N GLU A 233 -1.42 -13.28 -1.55
CA GLU A 233 -2.23 -14.38 -2.12
C GLU A 233 -2.48 -14.20 -3.63
N TYR A 234 -2.40 -12.96 -4.11
CA TYR A 234 -2.48 -12.58 -5.51
C TYR A 234 -1.18 -11.88 -5.91
N PRO A 235 -0.07 -12.62 -6.11
CA PRO A 235 1.22 -12.02 -6.39
C PRO A 235 1.23 -11.32 -7.76
N ASP A 236 1.94 -10.20 -7.85
CA ASP A 236 2.19 -9.53 -9.13
C ASP A 236 3.13 -10.36 -10.00
N THR A 237 2.56 -11.21 -10.84
CA THR A 237 3.33 -12.12 -11.70
C THR A 237 4.19 -11.40 -12.73
N GLY A 238 3.85 -10.16 -13.12
CA GLY A 238 4.67 -9.35 -14.02
C GLY A 238 5.96 -8.94 -13.33
N LYS A 239 5.83 -8.37 -12.13
CA LYS A 239 6.96 -7.99 -11.28
C LYS A 239 7.85 -9.17 -10.88
N LEU A 240 7.24 -10.31 -10.55
CA LEU A 240 7.99 -11.53 -10.25
C LEU A 240 8.80 -12.02 -11.47
N LYS A 241 8.25 -11.96 -12.69
CA LYS A 241 8.99 -12.33 -13.91
C LYS A 241 10.17 -11.38 -14.14
N GLU A 242 9.94 -10.07 -14.03
CA GLU A 242 11.00 -9.06 -14.14
C GLU A 242 12.17 -9.35 -13.19
N VAL A 243 11.89 -9.55 -11.89
CA VAL A 243 12.92 -9.88 -10.90
C VAL A 243 13.67 -11.16 -11.27
N ARG A 244 12.95 -12.24 -11.63
CA ARG A 244 13.56 -13.51 -12.00
C ARG A 244 14.47 -13.37 -13.22
N ASP A 245 14.03 -12.65 -14.24
CA ASP A 245 14.74 -12.55 -15.52
C ASP A 245 16.03 -11.72 -15.35
N VAL A 246 15.99 -10.64 -14.56
CA VAL A 246 17.18 -9.86 -14.17
C VAL A 246 18.17 -10.73 -13.39
N LEU A 247 17.70 -11.47 -12.38
CA LEU A 247 18.58 -12.34 -11.58
C LEU A 247 19.20 -13.47 -12.40
N ASN A 248 18.46 -14.06 -13.34
CA ASN A 248 19.01 -15.06 -14.27
C ASN A 248 20.09 -14.47 -15.18
N SER A 249 19.90 -13.25 -15.68
CA SER A 249 20.93 -12.56 -16.48
C SER A 249 22.21 -12.35 -15.69
N LEU A 250 22.12 -11.98 -14.41
CA LEU A 250 23.29 -11.85 -13.53
C LEU A 250 24.01 -13.19 -13.35
N LEU A 251 23.27 -14.25 -13.06
CA LEU A 251 23.84 -15.59 -12.88
C LEU A 251 24.60 -16.08 -14.13
N LEU A 252 24.09 -15.80 -15.33
CA LEU A 252 24.77 -16.12 -16.59
C LEU A 252 26.05 -15.31 -16.81
N SER A 253 26.13 -14.09 -16.27
CA SER A 253 27.35 -13.25 -16.37
C SER A 253 28.44 -13.65 -15.37
N MET A 254 28.09 -14.43 -14.34
CA MET A 254 28.99 -14.89 -13.28
C MET A 254 29.52 -16.31 -13.50
N SER A 255 28.98 -17.03 -14.49
CA SER A 255 29.39 -18.39 -14.90
C SER A 255 30.43 -18.35 -16.01
#